data_AF-A0A7C4FB66-F1
#
_entry.id   AF-A0A7C4FB66-F1
#
_cell.length_a   1.000
_cell.length_b   1.000
_cell.length_c   1.000
_cell.angle_alpha   90.00
_cell.angle_beta   90.00
_cell.angle_gamma   90.00
#
_symmetry.space_group_name_H-M   'P 1'
#
loop_
_entity.id
_entity.type
_entity.pdbx_description
1 polymer ?
#
loop_
_entity_poly.entity_id
_entity_poly.type
_entity_poly.pdbx_seq_one_letter_code
_entity_poly.pdbx_strand_id
1 'polypeptide(L)'
;MKLLLGISHLASSGKLREVVESSRSERELCELLASLLGANAHVVVNGVEADLLLGTEACEVKLHPSRFYSGFSQALALKHVAGFEEVCILQVVRAVSEEYIEGLRRLCAATGIKAALFSEVSGLHVVEG
;
A
#
# COMPACT_ATOMS: atom_id res chain seq x y z
N MET A 1 -2.77 9.35 -8.13
CA MET A 1 -2.07 9.31 -6.84
C MET A 1 -0.57 9.23 -7.07
N LYS A 2 0.18 10.22 -6.57
CA LYS A 2 1.65 10.25 -6.57
C LYS A 2 2.25 9.04 -5.86
N LEU A 3 1.65 8.55 -4.77
CA LEU A 3 2.11 7.34 -4.07
C LEU A 3 2.05 6.12 -4.99
N LEU A 4 0.91 5.85 -5.65
CA LEU A 4 0.78 4.71 -6.57
C LEU A 4 1.69 4.84 -7.79
N LEU A 5 1.86 6.04 -8.33
CA LEU A 5 2.80 6.30 -9.43
C LEU A 5 4.24 6.03 -9.01
N GLY A 6 4.63 6.49 -7.82
CA GLY A 6 5.95 6.23 -7.25
C GLY A 6 6.19 4.74 -6.98
N ILE A 7 5.21 4.03 -6.40
CA ILE A 7 5.26 2.58 -6.21
C ILE A 7 5.42 1.86 -7.56
N SER A 8 4.67 2.28 -8.58
CA SER A 8 4.79 1.73 -9.94
C SER A 8 6.17 1.97 -10.53
N HIS A 9 6.75 3.16 -10.32
CA HIS A 9 8.10 3.48 -10.77
C HIS A 9 9.16 2.62 -10.05
N LEU A 10 9.07 2.46 -8.73
CA LEU A 10 9.94 1.58 -7.96
C LEU A 10 9.82 0.12 -8.41
N ALA A 11 8.62 -0.35 -8.75
CA ALA A 11 8.42 -1.69 -9.30
C ALA A 11 9.09 -1.84 -10.66
N SER A 12 8.90 -0.88 -11.57
CA SER A 12 9.46 -0.93 -12.93
C SER A 12 10.98 -0.86 -12.98
N SER A 13 11.61 -0.23 -11.99
CA SER A 13 13.07 -0.13 -11.86
C SER A 13 13.69 -1.31 -11.10
N GLY A 14 12.87 -2.25 -10.60
CA GLY A 14 13.32 -3.35 -9.72
C GLY A 14 13.58 -2.92 -8.28
N LYS A 15 13.58 -1.62 -7.98
CA LYS A 15 13.90 -1.10 -6.66
C LYS A 15 12.91 -1.53 -5.57
N LEU A 16 11.62 -1.68 -5.92
CA LEU A 16 10.61 -2.17 -4.98
C LEU A 16 10.95 -3.59 -4.50
N ARG A 17 11.42 -4.46 -5.41
CA ARG A 17 11.83 -5.82 -5.06
C ARG A 17 13.03 -5.80 -4.11
N GLU A 18 14.08 -5.04 -4.43
CA GLU A 18 15.27 -4.91 -3.57
C GLU A 18 14.89 -4.47 -2.14
N VAL A 19 14.00 -3.47 -2.04
CA VAL A 19 13.55 -2.94 -0.76
C VAL A 19 12.77 -4.00 0.02
N VAL A 20 11.81 -4.68 -0.62
CA VAL A 20 11.04 -5.76 0.01
C VAL A 20 11.96 -6.88 0.53
N GLU A 21 12.92 -7.33 -0.28
CA GLU A 21 13.85 -8.42 0.08
C GLU A 21 14.83 -8.02 1.19
N SER A 22 15.20 -6.74 1.28
CA SER A 22 16.11 -6.23 2.31
C SER A 22 15.41 -5.87 3.63
N SER A 23 14.09 -5.68 3.60
CA SER A 23 13.29 -5.28 4.76
C SER A 23 13.07 -6.44 5.73
N ARG A 24 13.28 -6.22 7.03
CA ARG A 24 13.09 -7.23 8.09
C ARG A 24 11.74 -7.11 8.78
N SER A 25 11.00 -6.02 8.55
CA SER A 25 9.71 -5.73 9.15
C SER A 25 8.86 -4.80 8.29
N GLU A 26 7.55 -4.76 8.55
CA GLU A 26 6.62 -3.79 7.95
C GLU A 26 7.06 -2.35 8.23
N ARG A 27 7.52 -2.08 9.46
CA ARG A 27 8.03 -0.76 9.85
C ARG A 27 9.24 -0.33 9.01
N GLU A 28 10.25 -1.21 8.90
CA GLU A 28 11.45 -0.93 8.11
C GLU A 28 11.11 -0.74 6.62
N LEU A 29 10.18 -1.54 6.09
CA LEU A 29 9.67 -1.38 4.74
C LEU A 29 9.04 0.01 4.54
N CYS A 30 8.21 0.47 5.47
CA CYS A 30 7.61 1.80 5.43
C CYS A 30 8.67 2.91 5.43
N GLU A 31 9.68 2.82 6.30
CA GLU A 31 10.76 3.80 6.38
C GLU A 31 11.59 3.86 5.08
N LEU A 32 11.92 2.71 4.48
CA LEU A 32 12.63 2.65 3.20
C LEU A 32 11.80 3.17 2.02
N LEU A 33 10.52 2.80 1.95
CA LEU A 33 9.61 3.29 0.93
C LEU A 33 9.41 4.80 1.06
N ALA A 34 9.23 5.32 2.27
CA ALA A 34 9.08 6.75 2.51
C ALA A 34 10.28 7.55 1.98
N SER A 35 11.50 7.09 2.30
CA SER A 35 12.74 7.69 1.80
C SER A 35 12.80 7.73 0.27
N LEU A 36 12.47 6.64 -0.41
CA LEU A 36 12.52 6.53 -1.87
C LEU A 36 11.40 7.30 -2.59
N LEU A 37 10.23 7.42 -1.97
CA LEU A 37 9.07 8.10 -2.53
C LEU A 37 9.03 9.60 -2.19
N GLY A 38 9.95 10.09 -1.33
CA GLY A 38 9.88 11.44 -0.78
C GLY A 38 8.66 11.67 0.12
N ALA A 39 8.18 10.59 0.76
CA ALA A 39 7.04 10.58 1.67
C ALA A 39 7.50 10.57 3.13
N ASN A 40 6.56 10.68 4.06
CA ASN A 40 6.79 10.50 5.49
C ASN A 40 6.27 9.12 5.92
N ALA A 41 6.97 8.45 6.84
CA ALA A 41 6.52 7.19 7.43
C ALA A 41 5.87 7.41 8.80
N HIS A 42 4.89 6.56 9.16
CA HIS A 42 4.28 6.49 10.50
C HIS A 42 3.71 7.83 11.00
N VAL A 43 2.92 8.51 10.16
CA VAL A 43 2.37 9.83 10.50
C VAL A 43 0.98 9.67 11.10
N VAL A 44 0.78 10.22 12.31
CA VAL A 44 -0.53 10.23 12.96
C VAL A 44 -1.29 11.51 12.64
N VAL A 45 -2.48 11.39 12.06
CA VAL A 45 -3.39 12.49 11.77
C VAL A 45 -4.76 12.16 12.35
N ASN A 46 -5.30 13.08 13.17
CA ASN A 46 -6.57 12.91 13.88
C ASN A 46 -6.71 11.55 14.61
N GLY A 47 -5.61 11.05 15.17
CA GLY A 47 -5.57 9.79 15.93
C GLY A 47 -5.47 8.52 15.08
N VAL A 48 -5.31 8.62 13.76
CA VAL A 48 -5.07 7.48 12.87
C VAL A 48 -3.67 7.56 12.28
N GLU A 49 -2.90 6.48 12.36
CA GLU A 49 -1.57 6.38 11.77
C GLU A 49 -1.66 5.98 10.30
N ALA A 50 -0.98 6.73 9.42
CA ALA A 50 -0.69 6.36 8.05
C ALA A 50 0.73 5.79 7.97
N ASP A 51 0.88 4.62 7.34
CA ASP A 51 2.20 4.01 7.13
C ASP A 51 3.07 4.88 6.21
N LEU A 52 2.49 5.41 5.13
CA LEU A 52 3.12 6.41 4.27
C LEU A 52 2.19 7.60 4.05
N LEU A 53 2.75 8.81 4.06
CA LEU A 53 2.05 10.06 3.79
C LEU A 53 2.83 10.93 2.80
N LEU A 54 2.22 11.27 1.67
CA LEU A 54 2.78 12.18 0.66
C LEU A 54 1.76 13.27 0.28
N GLY A 55 1.95 14.47 0.84
CA GLY A 55 0.99 15.56 0.66
C GLY A 55 -0.36 15.20 1.28
N THR A 56 -1.40 15.06 0.46
CA THR A 56 -2.77 14.69 0.86
C THR A 56 -3.09 13.21 0.63
N GLU A 57 -2.10 12.41 0.20
CA GLU A 57 -2.28 11.00 -0.09
C GLU A 57 -1.72 10.15 1.05
N ALA A 58 -2.50 9.19 1.53
CA ALA A 58 -2.09 8.23 2.56
C ALA A 58 -2.03 6.81 2.00
N CYS A 59 -1.07 6.02 2.47
CA CYS A 59 -0.99 4.60 2.15
C CYS A 59 -0.90 3.78 3.43
N GLU A 60 -1.65 2.68 3.46
CA GLU A 60 -1.46 1.56 4.39
C GLU A 60 -0.55 0.52 3.73
N VAL A 61 0.42 -0.04 4.45
CA VAL A 61 1.34 -1.05 3.94
C VAL A 61 1.11 -2.35 4.70
N LYS A 62 1.06 -3.47 3.98
CA LYS A 62 0.97 -4.80 4.58
C LYS A 62 2.02 -5.74 4.01
N LEU A 63 2.93 -6.18 4.87
CA LEU A 63 3.97 -7.13 4.52
C LEU A 63 3.53 -8.58 4.80
N HIS A 64 3.39 -9.36 3.75
CA HIS A 64 2.95 -10.76 3.73
C HIS A 64 1.60 -11.04 4.43
N PRO A 65 0.54 -10.26 4.13
CA PRO A 65 -0.78 -10.55 4.69
C PRO A 65 -1.32 -11.88 4.16
N SER A 66 -2.00 -12.64 5.03
CA SER A 66 -2.65 -13.91 4.64
C SER A 66 -4.03 -13.72 3.98
N ARG A 67 -4.60 -12.52 4.03
CA ARG A 67 -5.96 -12.21 3.55
C ARG A 67 -5.98 -10.95 2.69
N PHE A 68 -6.75 -10.98 1.60
CA PHE A 68 -6.86 -9.87 0.64
C PHE A 68 -7.41 -8.58 1.22
N TYR A 69 -8.17 -8.66 2.32
CA TYR A 69 -8.77 -7.51 2.99
C TYR A 69 -7.90 -6.91 4.09
N SER A 70 -6.66 -7.39 4.28
CA SER A 70 -5.76 -6.84 5.28
C SER A 70 -5.46 -5.38 5.01
N GLY A 71 -5.46 -4.55 6.06
CA GLY A 71 -5.23 -3.10 5.97
C GLY A 71 -6.48 -2.26 5.66
N PHE A 72 -7.61 -2.85 5.23
CA PHE A 72 -8.80 -2.06 4.87
C PHE A 72 -9.42 -1.30 6.03
N SER A 73 -9.41 -1.84 7.26
CA SER A 73 -9.93 -1.12 8.42
C SER A 73 -9.14 0.16 8.70
N GLN A 74 -7.80 0.09 8.61
CA GLN A 74 -6.92 1.24 8.77
C GLN A 74 -7.08 2.23 7.61
N ALA A 75 -7.13 1.75 6.37
CA ALA A 75 -7.35 2.59 5.19
C ALA A 75 -8.72 3.31 5.22
N LEU A 76 -9.78 2.64 5.71
CA LEU A 76 -11.07 3.27 5.92
C LEU A 76 -11.02 4.32 7.04
N ALA A 77 -10.28 4.07 8.12
CA ALA A 77 -10.07 5.06 9.17
C ALA A 77 -9.27 6.28 8.64
N LEU A 78 -8.25 6.07 7.81
CA LEU A 78 -7.52 7.14 7.15
C LEU A 78 -8.45 8.01 6.28
N LYS A 79 -9.35 7.37 5.52
CA LYS A 79 -10.29 8.08 4.66
C LYS A 79 -11.36 8.85 5.46
N HIS A 80 -12.01 8.19 6.42
CA HIS A 80 -13.22 8.72 7.06
C HIS A 80 -12.99 9.39 8.41
N VAL A 81 -11.90 9.08 9.11
CA VAL A 81 -11.56 9.68 10.41
C VAL A 81 -10.44 10.69 10.25
N ALA A 82 -9.34 10.33 9.57
CA ALA A 82 -8.25 11.27 9.33
C ALA A 82 -8.56 12.28 8.22
N GLY A 83 -9.49 11.96 7.32
CA GLY A 83 -9.99 12.89 6.31
C GLY A 83 -9.13 12.96 5.04
N PHE A 84 -8.33 11.93 4.75
CA PHE A 84 -7.57 11.87 3.51
C PHE A 84 -8.49 11.60 2.31
N GLU A 85 -8.38 12.44 1.27
CA GLU A 85 -9.17 12.30 0.04
C GLU A 85 -8.76 11.07 -0.77
N GLU A 86 -7.44 10.83 -0.86
CA GLU A 86 -6.85 9.76 -1.65
C GLU A 86 -6.11 8.80 -0.72
N VAL A 87 -6.65 7.59 -0.59
CA VAL A 87 -6.07 6.52 0.24
C VAL A 87 -5.82 5.30 -0.62
N CYS A 88 -4.64 4.71 -0.46
CA CYS A 88 -4.32 3.43 -1.06
C CYS A 88 -3.78 2.40 -0.05
N ILE A 89 -3.75 1.14 -0.47
CA ILE A 89 -3.11 0.05 0.28
C ILE A 89 -2.02 -0.55 -0.60
N LEU A 90 -0.83 -0.76 -0.06
CA LEU A 90 0.23 -1.57 -0.65
C LEU A 90 0.27 -2.93 0.07
N GLN A 91 -0.10 -4.00 -0.60
CA GLN A 91 0.06 -5.36 -0.10
C GLN A 91 1.26 -6.03 -0.78
N VAL A 92 2.20 -6.53 0.02
CA VAL A 92 3.37 -7.28 -0.45
C VAL A 92 3.16 -8.76 -0.14
N VAL A 93 2.94 -9.58 -1.16
CA VAL A 93 2.63 -11.01 -1.00
C VAL A 93 3.70 -11.88 -1.67
N ARG A 94 3.93 -13.07 -1.12
CA ARG A 94 4.85 -14.04 -1.74
C ARG A 94 4.35 -14.47 -3.12
N ALA A 95 3.10 -14.89 -3.19
CA ALA A 95 2.41 -15.27 -4.41
C ALA A 95 0.96 -14.77 -4.35
N VAL A 96 0.35 -14.60 -5.52
CA VAL A 96 -1.03 -14.12 -5.66
C VAL A 96 -1.86 -15.13 -6.45
N SER A 97 -3.13 -15.29 -6.08
CA SER A 97 -4.15 -16.00 -6.86
C SER A 97 -5.14 -15.03 -7.50
N GLU A 98 -5.81 -15.46 -8.56
CA GLU A 98 -6.86 -14.66 -9.20
C GLU A 98 -8.00 -14.31 -8.21
N GLU A 99 -8.36 -15.24 -7.34
CA GLU A 99 -9.35 -15.05 -6.27
C GLU A 99 -8.95 -13.91 -5.31
N TYR A 100 -7.66 -13.82 -4.99
CA TYR A 100 -7.13 -12.74 -4.14
C TYR A 100 -7.28 -11.38 -4.82
N ILE A 101 -6.90 -11.28 -6.10
CA ILE A 101 -7.02 -10.04 -6.89
C ILE A 101 -8.48 -9.64 -7.03
N GLU A 102 -9.37 -10.58 -7.30
CA GLU A 102 -10.80 -10.33 -7.45
C GLU A 102 -11.44 -9.85 -6.13
N GLY A 103 -11.07 -10.48 -5.00
CA GLY A 103 -11.50 -10.00 -3.68
C GLY A 103 -11.03 -8.58 -3.39
N LEU A 104 -9.76 -8.28 -3.70
CA LEU A 104 -9.18 -6.95 -3.54
C LEU A 104 -9.90 -5.92 -4.44
N ARG A 105 -10.18 -6.26 -5.70
CA ARG A 105 -10.90 -5.42 -6.66
C ARG A 105 -12.29 -5.05 -6.16
N ARG A 106 -13.06 -6.02 -5.67
CA ARG A 106 -14.41 -5.77 -5.12
C ARG A 106 -14.39 -4.84 -3.92
N LEU A 107 -13.39 -4.97 -3.04
CA LEU A 107 -13.23 -4.06 -1.91
C LEU A 107 -12.81 -2.66 -2.35
N CYS A 108 -11.90 -2.54 -3.31
CA CYS A 108 -11.52 -1.25 -3.89
C CYS A 108 -12.75 -0.53 -4.47
N ALA A 109 -13.56 -1.23 -5.26
CA ALA A 109 -14.79 -0.70 -5.84
C ALA A 109 -15.81 -0.27 -4.78
N ALA A 110 -16.01 -1.08 -3.73
CA ALA A 110 -16.98 -0.80 -2.68
C ALA A 110 -16.60 0.37 -1.76
N THR A 111 -15.30 0.63 -1.59
CA THR A 111 -14.79 1.62 -0.62
C THR A 111 -14.22 2.87 -1.28
N GLY A 112 -13.94 2.82 -2.59
CA GLY A 112 -13.18 3.84 -3.31
C GLY A 112 -11.75 4.00 -2.77
N ILE A 113 -11.18 2.95 -2.18
CA ILE A 113 -9.76 2.85 -1.81
C ILE A 113 -9.05 2.17 -2.98
N LYS A 114 -7.86 2.66 -3.35
CA LYS A 114 -7.05 2.03 -4.42
C LYS A 114 -6.07 1.03 -3.81
N ALA A 115 -5.62 0.04 -4.57
CA ALA A 115 -4.62 -0.89 -4.08
C ALA A 115 -3.48 -1.14 -5.06
N ALA A 116 -2.29 -1.33 -4.52
CA ALA A 116 -1.12 -1.87 -5.18
C ALA A 116 -0.81 -3.23 -4.54
N LEU A 117 -0.78 -4.28 -5.35
CA LEU A 117 -0.45 -5.63 -4.92
C LEU A 117 0.87 -6.03 -5.55
N PHE A 118 1.94 -6.06 -4.76
CA PHE A 118 3.24 -6.53 -5.20
C PHE A 118 3.40 -8.02 -4.86
N SER A 119 3.47 -8.86 -5.89
CA SER A 119 3.83 -10.26 -5.75
C SER A 119 5.33 -10.46 -5.98
N GLU A 120 6.00 -11.15 -5.05
CA GLU A 120 7.40 -11.55 -5.23
C GLU A 120 7.60 -12.48 -6.45
N VAL A 121 6.54 -13.16 -6.91
CA VAL A 121 6.57 -14.04 -8.10
C VAL A 121 6.18 -13.30 -9.37
N SER A 122 5.05 -12.59 -9.38
CA SER A 122 4.47 -12.03 -10.62
C SER A 122 4.61 -10.52 -10.78
N GLY A 123 5.24 -9.83 -9.82
CA GLY A 123 5.45 -8.38 -9.87
C GLY A 123 4.25 -7.57 -9.39
N LEU A 124 4.18 -6.31 -9.80
CA LEU A 124 3.18 -5.35 -9.34
C LEU A 124 1.86 -5.47 -10.13
N HIS A 125 0.75 -5.50 -9.41
CA HIS A 125 -0.62 -5.42 -9.92
C HIS A 125 -1.28 -4.19 -9.30
N VAL A 126 -1.63 -3.19 -10.11
CA VAL A 126 -2.42 -2.06 -9.65
C VAL A 126 -3.89 -2.43 -9.78
N VAL A 127 -4.62 -2.33 -8.67
CA VAL A 127 -6.04 -2.65 -8.58
C VAL A 127 -6.80 -1.35 -8.30
N GLU A 128 -7.53 -0.91 -9.32
CA GLU A 128 -8.46 0.22 -9.22
C GLU A 128 -9.88 -0.32 -9.11
N GLY A 129 -10.68 0.33 -8.27
CA GLY A 129 -12.10 0.05 -8.06
C GLY A 129 -12.98 0.65 -9.15
#